data_AF-A0A920MMY6-F1
#
_entry.id   AF-A0A920MMY6-F1
#
_cell.length_a   1.000
_cell.length_b   1.000
_cell.length_c   1.000
_cell.angle_alpha   90.00
_cell.angle_beta   90.00
_cell.angle_gamma   90.00
#
_symmetry.space_group_name_H-M   'P 1'
#
loop_
_entity.id
_entity.type
_entity.pdbx_description
1 polymer ?
#
loop_
_entity_poly.entity_id
_entity_poly.type
_entity_poly.pdbx_seq_one_letter_code
_entity_poly.pdbx_strand_id
1 'polypeptide(L)'
;MKKAIIVLTRGYVEEKDYNQLIERHKHISLNLEDKQIPIIIFNEGNISDEHQQYIKDKQHDLNINFVNITKTSFLKEKETVEIDPRGKDFGWGYRHMCNFWFKDFFEYVKEYDYVLRVDEDCYVKFSIDKAFSEIENGDIPFLYGFVFADPGWVVKTMNQTTIDFMRLKGKSTAPRRPFGPYTNVFGLNLIKIREKMDILSEYHQFIDKSNGIYKYRWGDLPLWGEIMYYIFGIECNNESYIKRWMLYYHKSHGKNVNAKYNQ
;
A
#
# COMPACT_ATOMS: atom_id res chain seq x y z
N MET A 1 -1.29 -14.69 16.59
CA MET A 1 -1.07 -14.16 15.23
C MET A 1 -0.31 -12.85 15.32
N LYS A 2 0.65 -12.61 14.43
CA LYS A 2 1.50 -11.42 14.41
C LYS A 2 0.90 -10.34 13.51
N LYS A 3 0.66 -9.15 14.07
CA LYS A 3 0.04 -7.99 13.41
C LYS A 3 1.06 -6.87 13.26
N ALA A 4 0.94 -6.03 12.25
CA ALA A 4 1.70 -4.78 12.14
C ALA A 4 0.92 -3.69 11.41
N ILE A 5 1.12 -2.44 11.83
CA ILE A 5 0.69 -1.27 11.07
C ILE A 5 1.90 -0.78 10.27
N ILE A 6 1.76 -0.58 8.97
CA ILE A 6 2.90 -0.31 8.10
C ILE A 6 2.77 1.04 7.38
N VAL A 7 3.90 1.71 7.17
CA VAL A 7 4.01 2.96 6.42
C VAL A 7 5.36 3.04 5.74
N LEU A 8 5.38 3.72 4.58
CA LEU A 8 6.59 4.13 3.90
C LEU A 8 6.69 5.64 4.05
N THR A 9 7.80 6.12 4.60
CA THR A 9 8.08 7.54 4.76
C THR A 9 9.51 7.85 4.33
N ARG A 10 9.74 9.08 3.91
CA ARG A 10 11.05 9.55 3.51
C ARG A 10 11.78 10.22 4.67
N GLY A 11 13.08 10.35 4.52
CA GLY A 11 13.91 11.27 5.29
C GLY A 11 13.55 12.72 5.03
N TYR A 12 13.48 13.52 6.11
CA TYR A 12 13.43 14.98 6.03
C TYR A 12 14.70 15.56 6.63
N VAL A 13 15.02 16.80 6.25
CA VAL A 13 16.19 17.53 6.75
C VAL A 13 15.96 18.01 8.18
N GLU A 14 14.76 18.49 8.48
CA GLU A 14 14.42 19.06 9.78
C GLU A 14 13.44 18.15 10.53
N GLU A 15 13.64 17.94 11.83
CA GLU A 15 12.75 17.13 12.68
C GLU A 15 11.28 17.57 12.60
N LYS A 16 11.03 18.88 12.50
CA LYS A 16 9.67 19.44 12.40
C LYS A 16 8.91 18.98 11.16
N ASP A 17 9.59 18.54 10.12
CA ASP A 17 8.94 18.12 8.87
C ASP A 17 8.23 16.76 9.05
N TYR A 18 8.57 15.99 10.10
CA TYR A 18 7.85 14.78 10.51
C TYR A 18 6.49 15.06 11.20
N ASN A 19 6.07 16.32 11.33
CA ASN A 19 4.79 16.67 11.98
C ASN A 19 3.59 15.94 11.37
N GLN A 20 3.62 15.65 10.07
CA GLN A 20 2.57 14.87 9.42
C GLN A 20 2.54 13.41 9.89
N LEU A 21 3.70 12.74 9.90
CA LEU A 21 3.87 11.39 10.42
C LEU A 21 3.48 11.29 11.91
N ILE A 22 3.88 12.28 12.71
CA ILE A 22 3.53 12.37 14.13
C ILE A 22 2.02 12.53 14.30
N GLU A 23 1.37 13.36 13.49
CA GLU A 23 -0.09 13.55 13.55
C GLU A 23 -0.83 12.26 13.17
N ARG A 24 -0.37 11.54 12.14
CA ARG A 24 -0.85 10.19 11.83
C ARG A 24 -0.73 9.26 13.04
N HIS A 25 0.40 9.26 13.73
CA HIS A 25 0.59 8.42 14.91
C HIS A 25 -0.37 8.75 16.04
N LYS A 26 -0.67 10.03 16.30
CA LYS A 26 -1.70 10.41 17.28
C LYS A 26 -3.05 9.81 16.92
N HIS A 27 -3.44 9.88 15.65
CA HIS A 27 -4.68 9.28 15.17
C HIS A 27 -4.69 7.76 15.31
N ILE A 28 -3.57 7.09 15.04
CA ILE A 28 -3.43 5.65 15.30
C ILE A 28 -3.57 5.37 16.78
N SER A 29 -2.85 6.10 17.64
CA SER A 29 -2.90 5.95 19.09
C SER A 29 -4.33 6.09 19.62
N LEU A 30 -5.09 7.10 19.18
CA LEU A 30 -6.46 7.29 19.61
C LEU A 30 -7.42 6.15 19.20
N ASN A 31 -7.06 5.37 18.18
CA ASN A 31 -7.94 4.37 17.57
C ASN A 31 -7.38 2.93 17.65
N LEU A 32 -6.31 2.73 18.42
CA LEU A 32 -5.64 1.45 18.64
C LEU A 32 -5.62 1.15 20.13
N GLU A 33 -6.35 0.12 20.53
CA GLU A 33 -6.39 -0.38 21.92
C GLU A 33 -5.12 -1.20 22.22
N ASP A 34 -4.76 -2.14 21.34
CA ASP A 34 -3.54 -2.93 21.50
C ASP A 34 -2.28 -2.18 21.04
N LYS A 35 -1.69 -1.44 21.97
CA LYS A 35 -0.44 -0.69 21.80
C LYS A 35 0.80 -1.53 21.53
N GLN A 36 0.72 -2.86 21.73
CA GLN A 36 1.85 -3.74 21.45
C GLN A 36 2.00 -4.03 19.96
N ILE A 37 0.94 -3.80 19.16
CA ILE A 37 1.01 -3.93 17.70
C ILE A 37 2.06 -2.95 17.16
N PRO A 38 3.14 -3.45 16.54
CA PRO A 38 4.20 -2.58 16.06
C PRO A 38 3.76 -1.74 14.87
N ILE A 39 4.23 -0.50 14.86
CA ILE A 39 4.24 0.38 13.69
C ILE A 39 5.59 0.22 13.01
N ILE A 40 5.58 -0.30 11.78
CA ILE A 40 6.77 -0.48 10.96
C ILE A 40 6.86 0.66 9.96
N ILE A 41 7.94 1.43 10.10
CA ILE A 41 8.24 2.59 9.27
C ILE A 41 9.36 2.21 8.30
N PHE A 42 8.97 1.88 7.07
CA PHE A 42 9.90 1.68 5.97
C PHE A 42 10.47 3.04 5.54
N ASN A 43 11.79 3.08 5.30
CA ASN A 43 12.47 4.30 4.86
C ASN A 43 13.68 4.02 3.96
N GLU A 44 14.09 5.03 3.21
CA GLU A 44 15.17 4.96 2.22
C GLU A 44 16.57 5.12 2.86
N GLY A 45 16.74 4.72 4.12
CA GLY A 45 18.00 4.88 4.87
C GLY A 45 18.36 6.33 5.17
N ASN A 46 17.40 7.24 5.01
CA ASN A 46 17.57 8.68 5.09
C ASN A 46 16.87 9.30 6.32
N ILE A 47 16.47 8.49 7.29
CA ILE A 47 16.00 8.95 8.61
C ILE A 47 17.13 8.67 9.60
N SER A 48 17.83 9.72 10.05
CA SER A 48 18.91 9.59 11.03
C SER A 48 18.41 9.01 12.35
N ASP A 49 19.31 8.42 13.16
CA ASP A 49 18.94 7.89 14.48
C ASP A 49 18.36 8.97 15.40
N GLU A 50 18.84 10.21 15.28
CA GLU A 50 18.31 11.40 15.96
C GLU A 50 16.85 11.65 15.56
N HIS A 51 16.54 11.68 14.27
CA HIS A 51 15.17 11.84 13.78
C HIS A 51 14.28 10.66 14.16
N GLN A 52 14.79 9.43 14.11
CA GLN A 52 14.05 8.25 14.56
C GLN A 52 13.70 8.35 16.05
N GLN A 53 14.65 8.82 16.87
CA GLN A 53 14.43 9.04 18.30
C GLN A 53 13.42 10.16 18.55
N TYR A 54 13.54 11.29 17.83
CA TYR A 54 12.55 12.38 17.88
C TYR A 54 11.13 11.88 17.60
N ILE A 55 10.94 11.05 16.57
CA ILE A 55 9.62 10.49 16.23
C ILE A 55 9.10 9.58 17.34
N LYS A 56 9.96 8.72 17.92
CA LYS A 56 9.60 7.83 19.05
C LYS A 56 9.23 8.62 20.29
N ASP A 57 9.98 9.67 20.60
CA ASP A 57 9.76 10.51 21.78
C ASP A 57 8.45 11.29 21.70
N LYS A 58 7.95 11.58 20.50
CA LYS A 58 6.63 12.22 20.35
C LYS A 58 5.47 11.27 20.60
N GLN A 59 5.68 9.95 20.65
CA GLN A 59 4.62 8.92 20.69
C GLN A 59 5.04 7.71 21.55
N HIS A 60 5.30 7.96 22.83
CA HIS A 60 5.82 6.95 23.77
C HIS A 60 4.91 5.73 23.99
N ASP A 61 3.61 5.83 23.68
CA ASP A 61 2.66 4.73 23.85
C ASP A 61 2.64 3.76 22.67
N LEU A 62 3.34 4.05 21.57
CA LEU A 62 3.34 3.23 20.36
C LEU A 62 4.67 2.46 20.20
N ASN A 63 4.58 1.18 19.84
CA ASN A 63 5.73 0.36 19.49
C ASN A 63 6.22 0.69 18.06
N ILE A 64 7.13 1.65 17.91
CA ILE A 64 7.61 2.13 16.60
C ILE A 64 8.96 1.51 16.24
N ASN A 65 9.03 0.89 15.06
CA ASN A 65 10.24 0.30 14.50
C ASN A 65 10.55 0.87 13.12
N PHE A 66 11.82 1.18 12.86
CA PHE A 66 12.28 1.68 11.57
C PHE A 66 13.00 0.58 10.79
N VAL A 67 12.71 0.48 9.50
CA VAL A 67 13.29 -0.52 8.61
C VAL A 67 13.84 0.17 7.38
N ASN A 68 15.16 0.09 7.20
CA ASN A 68 15.83 0.58 6.00
C ASN A 68 15.59 -0.40 4.83
N ILE A 69 14.99 0.09 3.75
CA ILE A 69 14.60 -0.73 2.59
C ILE A 69 15.52 -0.59 1.36
N THR A 70 16.60 0.19 1.44
CA THR A 70 17.46 0.51 0.27
C THR A 70 18.16 -0.71 -0.33
N LYS A 71 18.25 -1.81 0.41
CA LYS A 71 18.87 -3.05 -0.08
C LYS A 71 18.10 -3.66 -1.26
N THR A 72 16.78 -3.54 -1.29
CA THR A 72 15.94 -4.18 -2.33
C THR A 72 15.01 -3.21 -3.04
N SER A 73 14.82 -2.01 -2.50
CA SER A 73 13.84 -1.03 -2.96
C SER A 73 14.52 0.30 -3.28
N PHE A 74 13.88 1.15 -4.09
CA PHE A 74 14.42 2.46 -4.49
C PHE A 74 15.77 2.39 -5.23
N LEU A 75 15.94 1.35 -6.04
CA LEU A 75 17.17 1.02 -6.74
C LEU A 75 17.43 1.98 -7.92
N LYS A 76 18.58 2.66 -7.92
CA LYS A 76 18.92 3.70 -8.91
C LYS A 76 19.00 3.21 -10.34
N GLU A 77 19.32 1.95 -10.57
CA GLU A 77 19.32 1.33 -11.89
C GLU A 77 17.94 1.32 -12.57
N LYS A 78 16.84 1.48 -11.82
CA LYS A 78 15.49 1.62 -12.39
C LYS A 78 15.21 3.02 -12.94
N GLU A 79 16.04 4.01 -12.58
CA GLU A 79 15.90 5.41 -13.01
C GLU A 79 16.42 5.67 -14.44
N THR A 80 16.67 4.61 -15.21
CA THR A 80 17.08 4.67 -16.63
C THR A 80 15.94 4.43 -17.61
N VAL A 81 14.74 4.09 -17.11
CA VAL A 81 13.56 3.81 -17.95
C VAL A 81 13.07 5.09 -18.62
N GLU A 82 12.84 5.05 -19.94
CA GLU A 82 12.23 6.17 -20.66
C GLU A 82 10.77 6.37 -20.21
N ILE A 83 10.48 7.53 -19.64
CA ILE A 83 9.17 7.92 -19.11
C ILE A 83 8.24 8.38 -20.23
N ASP A 84 6.96 7.97 -20.22
CA ASP A 84 5.93 8.52 -21.10
C ASP A 84 5.79 10.04 -20.83
N PRO A 85 5.81 10.91 -21.86
CA PRO A 85 5.80 12.36 -21.67
C PRO A 85 4.68 12.90 -20.79
N ARG A 86 3.52 12.22 -20.74
CA ARG A 86 2.39 12.63 -19.88
C ARG A 86 2.62 12.36 -18.41
N GLY A 87 3.54 11.45 -18.08
CA GLY A 87 3.93 11.08 -16.73
C GLY A 87 5.19 11.79 -16.23
N LYS A 88 5.81 12.69 -17.01
CA LYS A 88 7.10 13.32 -16.66
C LYS A 88 7.08 14.10 -15.34
N ASP A 89 5.93 14.64 -14.97
CA ASP A 89 5.77 15.41 -13.73
C ASP A 89 5.74 14.51 -12.48
N PHE A 90 5.60 13.19 -12.66
CA PHE A 90 5.72 12.22 -11.58
C PHE A 90 7.18 11.79 -11.43
N GLY A 91 7.81 12.26 -10.36
CA GLY A 91 9.20 11.96 -10.03
C GLY A 91 9.45 10.48 -9.71
N TRP A 92 10.73 10.10 -9.71
CA TRP A 92 11.19 8.73 -9.45
C TRP A 92 10.73 8.16 -8.11
N GLY A 93 10.73 8.98 -7.05
CA GLY A 93 10.28 8.56 -5.72
C GLY A 93 8.85 8.00 -5.72
N TYR A 94 7.94 8.60 -6.50
CA TYR A 94 6.58 8.09 -6.63
C TYR A 94 6.55 6.70 -7.29
N ARG A 95 7.37 6.50 -8.32
CA ARG A 95 7.44 5.24 -9.09
C ARG A 95 8.04 4.12 -8.25
N HIS A 96 9.10 4.43 -7.51
CA HIS A 96 9.70 3.53 -6.53
C HIS A 96 8.71 3.17 -5.42
N MET A 97 7.96 4.14 -4.90
CA MET A 97 6.91 3.89 -3.90
C MET A 97 5.84 2.92 -4.44
N CYS A 98 5.37 3.09 -5.67
CA CYS A 98 4.43 2.16 -6.28
C CYS A 98 5.01 0.76 -6.46
N ASN A 99 6.28 0.66 -6.89
CA ASN A 99 6.97 -0.65 -6.99
C ASN A 99 7.12 -1.31 -5.62
N PHE A 100 7.50 -0.55 -4.60
CA PHE A 100 7.66 -1.02 -3.23
C PHE A 100 6.35 -1.63 -2.71
N TRP A 101 5.25 -0.88 -2.76
CA TRP A 101 3.96 -1.34 -2.25
C TRP A 101 3.30 -2.44 -3.07
N PHE A 102 3.70 -2.58 -4.33
CA PHE A 102 3.22 -3.67 -5.20
C PHE A 102 4.00 -4.97 -4.97
N LYS A 103 5.33 -4.88 -4.83
CA LYS A 103 6.23 -6.04 -4.90
C LYS A 103 7.16 -6.14 -3.69
N ASP A 104 7.95 -5.11 -3.41
CA ASP A 104 9.13 -5.28 -2.55
C ASP A 104 8.78 -5.35 -1.05
N PHE A 105 7.65 -4.77 -0.62
CA PHE A 105 7.26 -4.74 0.80
C PHE A 105 7.08 -6.14 1.42
N PHE A 106 6.75 -7.15 0.62
CA PHE A 106 6.59 -8.55 1.08
C PHE A 106 7.86 -9.08 1.74
N GLU A 107 9.04 -8.61 1.33
CA GLU A 107 10.31 -9.03 1.91
C GLU A 107 10.49 -8.61 3.37
N TYR A 108 9.81 -7.52 3.75
CA TYR A 108 9.94 -6.88 5.05
C TYR A 108 8.77 -7.18 6.00
N VAL A 109 7.84 -8.05 5.60
CA VAL A 109 6.68 -8.42 6.42
C VAL A 109 6.51 -9.92 6.58
N LYS A 110 7.56 -10.72 6.36
CA LYS A 110 7.51 -12.19 6.36
C LYS A 110 7.07 -12.78 7.69
N GLU A 111 7.46 -12.13 8.78
CA GLU A 111 7.17 -12.54 10.14
C GLU A 111 5.74 -12.19 10.59
N TYR A 112 5.02 -11.36 9.84
CA TYR A 112 3.65 -10.96 10.17
C TYR A 112 2.63 -11.83 9.44
N ASP A 113 1.49 -12.05 10.10
CA ASP A 113 0.32 -12.74 9.54
C ASP A 113 -0.65 -11.73 8.92
N TYR A 114 -0.74 -10.54 9.52
CA TYR A 114 -1.67 -9.48 9.13
C TYR A 114 -0.98 -8.13 9.14
N VAL A 115 -1.24 -7.32 8.13
CA VAL A 115 -0.75 -5.94 8.10
C VAL A 115 -1.86 -4.96 7.74
N LEU A 116 -1.77 -3.75 8.29
CA LEU A 116 -2.61 -2.62 7.92
C LEU A 116 -1.70 -1.47 7.46
N ARG A 117 -1.69 -1.20 6.16
CA ARG A 117 -1.06 0.00 5.61
C ARG A 117 -1.90 1.21 6.01
N VAL A 118 -1.24 2.25 6.51
CA VAL A 118 -1.80 3.58 6.70
C VAL A 118 -0.72 4.57 6.24
N ASP A 119 -0.94 5.28 5.14
CA ASP A 119 0.03 6.23 4.58
C ASP A 119 0.33 7.37 5.55
N GLU A 120 1.49 8.01 5.38
CA GLU A 120 2.03 9.06 6.26
C GLU A 120 1.02 10.19 6.53
N ASP A 121 0.19 10.51 5.55
CA ASP A 121 -0.76 11.61 5.57
C ASP A 121 -2.24 11.17 5.74
N CYS A 122 -2.45 9.94 6.18
CA CYS A 122 -3.76 9.37 6.51
C CYS A 122 -4.03 9.39 8.02
N TYR A 123 -5.13 10.05 8.41
CA TYR A 123 -5.56 10.19 9.80
C TYR A 123 -6.80 9.34 10.05
N VAL A 124 -6.61 8.17 10.64
CA VAL A 124 -7.69 7.22 10.91
C VAL A 124 -8.68 7.76 11.95
N LYS A 125 -9.95 7.39 11.79
CA LYS A 125 -11.07 7.70 12.69
C LYS A 125 -11.97 6.48 12.88
N PHE A 126 -11.39 5.28 12.80
CA PHE A 126 -12.05 4.00 12.95
C PHE A 126 -11.20 3.10 13.85
N SER A 127 -11.81 2.15 14.56
CA SER A 127 -11.08 1.17 15.40
C SER A 127 -10.15 0.29 14.55
N ILE A 128 -8.85 0.40 14.81
CA ILE A 128 -7.82 -0.41 14.14
C ILE A 128 -7.92 -1.87 14.61
N ASP A 129 -8.24 -2.12 15.88
CA ASP A 129 -8.45 -3.47 16.41
C ASP A 129 -9.59 -4.18 15.68
N LYS A 130 -10.70 -3.47 15.40
CA LYS A 130 -11.78 -3.97 14.55
C LYS A 130 -11.28 -4.30 13.14
N ALA A 131 -10.44 -3.44 12.55
CA ALA A 131 -9.87 -3.71 11.23
C ALA A 131 -9.05 -5.01 11.23
N PHE A 132 -8.18 -5.20 12.22
CA PHE A 132 -7.43 -6.46 12.35
C PHE A 132 -8.34 -7.66 12.60
N SER A 133 -9.37 -7.51 13.43
CA SER A 133 -10.36 -8.58 13.66
C SER A 133 -11.08 -8.99 12.37
N GLU A 134 -11.46 -8.03 11.51
CA GLU A 134 -12.07 -8.34 10.21
C GLU A 134 -11.08 -8.96 9.21
N ILE A 135 -9.79 -8.57 9.22
CA ILE A 135 -8.76 -9.20 8.38
C ILE A 135 -8.50 -10.66 8.82
N GLU A 136 -8.46 -10.88 10.13
CA GLU A 136 -8.19 -12.18 10.76
C GLU A 136 -9.31 -13.18 10.53
N ASN A 137 -10.55 -12.75 10.73
CA ASN A 137 -11.75 -13.59 10.62
C ASN A 137 -12.39 -13.57 9.22
N GLY A 138 -11.94 -12.68 8.33
CA GLY A 138 -12.56 -12.47 7.02
C GLY A 138 -12.20 -13.56 6.01
N ASP A 139 -13.15 -13.89 5.13
CA ASP A 139 -12.94 -14.89 4.06
C ASP A 139 -12.02 -14.39 2.95
N ILE A 140 -12.01 -13.08 2.69
CA ILE A 140 -11.17 -12.48 1.65
C ILE A 140 -9.80 -12.00 2.18
N PRO A 141 -8.75 -11.95 1.34
CA PRO A 141 -7.41 -11.59 1.78
C PRO A 141 -7.21 -10.08 2.04
N PHE A 142 -8.22 -9.25 1.79
CA PHE A 142 -8.08 -7.81 1.63
C PHE A 142 -9.13 -7.05 2.44
N LEU A 143 -8.75 -5.93 3.05
CA LEU A 143 -9.64 -5.02 3.75
C LEU A 143 -9.43 -3.60 3.23
N TYR A 144 -10.50 -2.96 2.73
CA TYR A 144 -10.43 -1.60 2.20
C TYR A 144 -11.79 -0.91 2.31
N GLY A 145 -11.74 0.42 2.49
CA GLY A 145 -12.94 1.23 2.65
C GLY A 145 -13.46 1.88 1.36
N PHE A 146 -12.66 1.93 0.30
CA PHE A 146 -12.98 2.69 -0.90
C PHE A 146 -12.32 2.08 -2.13
N VAL A 147 -12.87 2.32 -3.32
CA VAL A 147 -12.30 1.93 -4.61
C VAL A 147 -12.14 3.15 -5.50
N PHE A 148 -11.10 3.17 -6.30
CA PHE A 148 -10.82 4.28 -7.20
C PHE A 148 -10.32 3.80 -8.56
N ALA A 149 -10.62 4.55 -9.60
CA ALA A 149 -10.14 4.29 -10.96
C ALA A 149 -9.18 5.41 -11.36
N ASP A 150 -7.96 5.01 -11.69
CA ASP A 150 -6.96 5.95 -12.21
C ASP A 150 -7.33 6.42 -13.64
N PRO A 151 -6.80 7.58 -14.09
CA PRO A 151 -6.92 8.01 -15.47
C PRO A 151 -6.36 6.96 -16.44
N GLY A 152 -7.04 6.74 -17.58
CA GLY A 152 -6.65 5.69 -18.53
C GLY A 152 -5.21 5.84 -19.07
N TRP A 153 -4.67 7.06 -19.08
CA TRP A 153 -3.32 7.31 -19.56
C TRP A 153 -2.22 6.85 -18.58
N VAL A 154 -2.47 6.87 -17.26
CA VAL A 154 -1.50 6.36 -16.27
C VAL A 154 -1.52 4.84 -16.19
N VAL A 155 -2.65 4.19 -16.48
CA VAL A 155 -2.76 2.71 -16.52
C VAL A 155 -2.62 2.14 -17.94
N LYS A 156 -1.99 2.91 -18.84
CA LYS A 156 -1.77 2.52 -20.23
C LYS A 156 -1.09 1.15 -20.30
N THR A 157 -1.65 0.27 -21.13
CA THR A 157 -1.27 -1.15 -21.34
C THR A 157 -1.33 -2.06 -20.11
N MET A 158 -1.66 -1.59 -18.90
CA MET A 158 -1.65 -2.39 -17.67
C MET A 158 -2.50 -3.66 -17.80
N ASN A 159 -3.79 -3.51 -18.13
CA ASN A 159 -4.68 -4.66 -18.23
C ASN A 159 -4.26 -5.64 -19.33
N GLN A 160 -3.77 -5.13 -20.46
CA GLN A 160 -3.25 -5.98 -21.53
C GLN A 160 -2.04 -6.78 -21.05
N THR A 161 -1.11 -6.15 -20.34
CA THR A 161 0.03 -6.82 -19.71
C THR A 161 -0.42 -7.89 -18.71
N THR A 162 -1.44 -7.61 -17.89
CA THR A 162 -2.03 -8.63 -17.00
C THR A 162 -2.62 -9.80 -17.78
N ILE A 163 -3.41 -9.55 -18.81
CA ILE A 163 -4.03 -10.61 -19.64
C ILE A 163 -2.98 -11.46 -20.32
N ASP A 164 -1.91 -10.84 -20.83
CA ASP A 164 -0.81 -11.56 -21.46
C ASP A 164 -0.12 -12.50 -20.47
N PHE A 165 0.09 -12.06 -19.21
CA PHE A 165 0.54 -12.94 -18.14
C PHE A 165 -0.45 -14.08 -17.87
N MET A 166 -1.76 -13.79 -17.75
CA MET A 166 -2.77 -14.82 -17.50
C MET A 166 -2.82 -15.85 -18.63
N ARG A 167 -2.64 -15.43 -19.88
CA ARG A 167 -2.54 -16.31 -21.06
C ARG A 167 -1.33 -17.23 -20.98
N LEU A 168 -0.16 -16.72 -20.54
CA LEU A 168 1.03 -17.54 -20.30
C LEU A 168 0.81 -18.58 -19.19
N LYS A 169 -0.13 -18.32 -18.28
CA LYS A 169 -0.59 -19.27 -17.25
C LYS A 169 -1.72 -20.18 -17.71
N GLY A 170 -2.03 -20.21 -19.00
CA GLY A 170 -3.09 -21.03 -19.58
C GLY A 170 -4.51 -20.61 -19.16
N LYS A 171 -4.68 -19.39 -18.64
CA LYS A 171 -5.98 -18.86 -18.24
C LYS A 171 -6.52 -17.91 -19.31
N SER A 172 -7.77 -18.12 -19.70
CA SER A 172 -8.52 -17.16 -20.52
C SER A 172 -9.30 -16.22 -19.61
N THR A 173 -9.14 -14.92 -19.81
CA THR A 173 -9.75 -13.91 -18.93
C THR A 173 -10.24 -12.72 -19.74
N ALA A 174 -11.39 -12.16 -19.38
CA ALA A 174 -11.93 -10.99 -20.06
C ALA A 174 -11.12 -9.72 -19.71
N PRO A 175 -10.97 -8.78 -20.66
CA PRO A 175 -10.38 -7.48 -20.38
C PRO A 175 -11.29 -6.64 -19.49
N ARG A 176 -10.68 -5.75 -18.71
CA ARG A 176 -11.39 -4.81 -17.85
C ARG A 176 -10.64 -3.49 -17.77
N ARG A 177 -11.33 -2.44 -17.35
CA ARG A 177 -10.66 -1.18 -16.97
C ARG A 177 -9.88 -1.38 -15.67
N PRO A 178 -8.60 -1.01 -15.58
CA PRO A 178 -7.89 -1.01 -14.30
C PRO A 178 -8.50 -0.03 -13.30
N PHE A 179 -8.83 -0.55 -12.12
CA PHE A 179 -9.23 0.18 -10.92
C PHE A 179 -8.96 -0.74 -9.72
N GLY A 180 -8.89 -0.20 -8.52
CA GLY A 180 -8.53 -0.98 -7.35
C GLY A 180 -8.94 -0.37 -6.00
N PRO A 181 -8.64 -1.07 -4.91
CA PRO A 181 -8.91 -0.59 -3.56
C PRO A 181 -8.04 0.64 -3.24
N TYR A 182 -8.57 1.62 -2.52
CA TYR A 182 -7.80 2.81 -2.19
C TYR A 182 -6.70 2.49 -1.17
N THR A 183 -5.47 2.32 -1.64
CA THR A 183 -4.40 1.65 -0.89
C THR A 183 -3.75 2.46 0.23
N ASN A 184 -4.08 3.75 0.37
CA ASN A 184 -3.54 4.57 1.46
C ASN A 184 -3.97 4.09 2.86
N VAL A 185 -5.08 3.35 2.95
CA VAL A 185 -5.49 2.59 4.12
C VAL A 185 -5.95 1.21 3.63
N PHE A 186 -5.10 0.19 3.81
CA PHE A 186 -5.29 -1.12 3.20
C PHE A 186 -4.83 -2.25 4.09
N GLY A 187 -5.74 -3.15 4.44
CA GLY A 187 -5.46 -4.32 5.26
C GLY A 187 -5.22 -5.57 4.41
N LEU A 188 -4.24 -6.38 4.81
CA LEU A 188 -3.84 -7.59 4.12
C LEU A 188 -3.78 -8.77 5.09
N ASN A 189 -4.42 -9.87 4.70
CA ASN A 189 -4.23 -11.18 5.29
C ASN A 189 -3.08 -11.89 4.56
N LEU A 190 -1.87 -11.76 5.11
CA LEU A 190 -0.66 -12.26 4.46
C LEU A 190 -0.64 -13.79 4.39
N ILE A 191 -1.31 -14.50 5.31
CA ILE A 191 -1.45 -15.95 5.26
C ILE A 191 -2.17 -16.36 3.96
N LYS A 192 -3.36 -15.79 3.72
CA LYS A 192 -4.15 -16.08 2.51
C LYS A 192 -3.47 -15.61 1.23
N ILE A 193 -2.77 -14.47 1.28
CA ILE A 193 -2.02 -13.98 0.12
C ILE A 193 -0.86 -14.92 -0.20
N ARG A 194 -0.18 -15.45 0.82
CA ARG A 194 0.96 -16.37 0.66
C ARG A 194 0.55 -17.70 0.01
N GLU A 195 -0.69 -18.15 0.17
CA GLU A 195 -1.24 -19.30 -0.56
C GLU A 195 -1.21 -19.12 -2.10
N LYS A 196 -1.10 -17.87 -2.58
CA LYS A 196 -0.96 -17.53 -4.00
C LYS A 196 0.42 -16.96 -4.33
N MET A 197 1.41 -17.06 -3.43
CA MET A 197 2.70 -16.39 -3.61
C MET A 197 3.47 -16.88 -4.83
N ASP A 198 3.31 -18.14 -5.23
CA ASP A 198 3.99 -18.68 -6.42
C ASP A 198 3.58 -17.89 -7.67
N ILE A 199 2.27 -17.83 -7.97
CA ILE A 199 1.77 -17.07 -9.13
C ILE A 199 1.97 -15.56 -8.95
N LEU A 200 1.87 -15.02 -7.73
CA LEU A 200 2.09 -13.61 -7.46
C LEU A 200 3.55 -13.19 -7.70
N SER A 201 4.52 -14.01 -7.28
CA SER A 201 5.94 -13.73 -7.49
C SER A 201 6.27 -13.70 -8.97
N GLU A 202 5.71 -14.63 -9.75
CA GLU A 202 5.85 -14.63 -11.21
C GLU A 202 5.17 -13.41 -11.85
N TYR A 203 4.00 -13.01 -11.35
CA TYR A 203 3.30 -11.82 -11.82
C TYR A 203 4.08 -10.54 -11.51
N HIS A 204 4.63 -10.40 -10.30
CA HIS A 204 5.46 -9.27 -9.90
C HIS A 204 6.69 -9.15 -10.81
N GLN A 205 7.35 -10.27 -11.13
CA GLN A 205 8.48 -10.28 -12.06
C GLN A 205 8.06 -9.90 -13.48
N PHE A 206 6.89 -10.36 -13.94
CA PHE A 206 6.36 -10.03 -15.26
C PHE A 206 6.05 -8.53 -15.39
N ILE A 207 5.42 -7.94 -14.37
CA ILE A 207 5.13 -6.51 -14.30
C ILE A 207 6.42 -5.69 -14.20
N ASP A 208 7.38 -6.10 -13.37
CA ASP A 208 8.67 -5.41 -13.25
C ASP A 208 9.44 -5.39 -14.60
N LYS A 209 9.46 -6.51 -15.33
CA LYS A 209 10.06 -6.61 -16.67
C LYS A 209 9.37 -5.73 -17.72
N SER A 210 8.07 -5.46 -17.56
CA SER A 210 7.32 -4.58 -18.46
C SER A 210 7.71 -3.10 -18.34
N ASN A 211 8.37 -2.73 -17.24
CA ASN A 211 8.66 -1.35 -16.86
C ASN A 211 7.43 -0.44 -16.75
N GLY A 212 6.20 -0.97 -16.70
CA GLY A 212 4.97 -0.16 -16.75
C GLY A 212 4.83 0.83 -15.58
N ILE A 213 5.29 0.46 -14.39
CA ILE A 213 5.37 1.35 -13.21
C ILE A 213 6.26 2.56 -13.52
N TYR A 214 7.47 2.31 -14.00
CA TYR A 214 8.45 3.36 -14.27
C TYR A 214 8.17 4.15 -15.54
N LYS A 215 7.57 3.53 -16.57
CA LYS A 215 7.25 4.18 -17.85
C LYS A 215 5.95 4.98 -17.81
N TYR A 216 4.86 4.38 -17.33
CA TYR A 216 3.51 4.95 -17.44
C TYR A 216 2.93 5.47 -16.11
N ARG A 217 3.62 5.24 -14.98
CA ARG A 217 3.12 5.54 -13.63
C ARG A 217 1.95 4.63 -13.23
N TRP A 218 2.12 3.32 -13.46
CA TRP A 218 1.23 2.33 -12.87
C TRP A 218 1.29 2.45 -11.35
N GLY A 219 0.18 2.90 -10.75
CA GLY A 219 0.03 2.97 -9.31
C GLY A 219 -0.10 1.57 -8.72
N ASP A 220 0.29 1.41 -7.45
CA ASP A 220 0.05 0.19 -6.67
C ASP A 220 -1.45 -0.09 -6.54
N LEU A 221 -2.29 0.94 -6.42
CA LEU A 221 -3.75 0.81 -6.35
C LEU A 221 -4.37 -0.01 -7.50
N PRO A 222 -4.25 0.40 -8.78
CA PRO A 222 -4.83 -0.37 -9.87
C PRO A 222 -4.14 -1.72 -10.04
N LEU A 223 -2.85 -1.85 -9.72
CA LEU A 223 -2.13 -3.13 -9.76
C LEU A 223 -2.68 -4.14 -8.73
N TRP A 224 -2.97 -3.70 -7.51
CA TRP A 224 -3.67 -4.51 -6.51
C TRP A 224 -5.07 -4.91 -7.00
N GLY A 225 -5.77 -4.02 -7.69
CA GLY A 225 -7.04 -4.35 -8.35
C GLY A 225 -6.93 -5.45 -9.41
N GLU A 226 -5.85 -5.43 -10.20
CA GLU A 226 -5.56 -6.52 -11.16
C GLU A 226 -5.27 -7.85 -10.44
N ILE A 227 -4.47 -7.83 -9.36
CA ILE A 227 -4.21 -9.01 -8.52
C ILE A 227 -5.52 -9.57 -7.98
N MET A 228 -6.35 -8.72 -7.37
CA MET A 228 -7.62 -9.13 -6.78
C MET A 228 -8.51 -9.82 -7.82
N TYR A 229 -8.67 -9.21 -9.00
CA TYR A 229 -9.55 -9.75 -10.04
C TYR A 229 -8.99 -11.03 -10.68
N TYR A 230 -7.77 -10.99 -11.21
CA TYR A 230 -7.25 -12.06 -12.06
C TYR A 230 -6.63 -13.24 -11.29
N ILE A 231 -6.12 -12.99 -10.08
CA ILE A 231 -5.43 -14.02 -9.28
C ILE A 231 -6.35 -14.55 -8.18
N PHE A 232 -7.11 -13.67 -7.52
CA PHE A 232 -8.00 -14.05 -6.43
C PHE A 232 -9.47 -14.20 -6.83
N GLY A 233 -9.87 -13.80 -8.04
CA GLY A 233 -11.27 -13.86 -8.47
C GLY A 233 -12.18 -12.89 -7.72
N ILE A 234 -11.62 -11.81 -7.17
CA ILE A 234 -12.31 -10.83 -6.34
C ILE A 234 -12.56 -9.57 -7.16
N GLU A 235 -13.83 -9.25 -7.35
CA GLU A 235 -14.27 -8.00 -7.97
C GLU A 235 -14.33 -6.89 -6.91
N CYS A 236 -13.31 -6.02 -6.88
CA CYS A 236 -13.11 -5.11 -5.75
C CYS A 236 -14.21 -4.04 -5.55
N ASN A 237 -14.98 -3.71 -6.58
CA ASN A 237 -16.16 -2.83 -6.52
C ASN A 237 -17.43 -3.51 -6.00
N ASN A 238 -17.38 -4.79 -5.61
CA ASN A 238 -18.50 -5.43 -4.93
C ASN A 238 -18.67 -4.80 -3.53
N GLU A 239 -19.85 -4.21 -3.27
CA GLU A 239 -20.14 -3.52 -2.01
C GLU A 239 -20.03 -4.44 -0.79
N SER A 240 -20.18 -5.76 -0.93
CA SER A 240 -19.99 -6.70 0.18
C SER A 240 -18.56 -6.69 0.74
N TYR A 241 -17.58 -6.26 -0.05
CA TYR A 241 -16.18 -6.17 0.34
C TYR A 241 -15.77 -4.78 0.83
N ILE A 242 -16.55 -3.74 0.52
CA ILE A 242 -16.19 -2.35 0.81
C ILE A 242 -16.60 -1.97 2.24
N LYS A 243 -15.61 -1.70 3.09
CA LYS A 243 -15.83 -1.36 4.50
C LYS A 243 -16.12 0.12 4.68
N ARG A 244 -17.38 0.51 4.46
CA ARG A 244 -17.85 1.91 4.56
C ARG A 244 -17.65 2.54 5.95
N TRP A 245 -17.46 1.73 6.98
CA TRP A 245 -17.14 2.18 8.33
C TRP A 245 -15.68 2.63 8.50
N MET A 246 -14.78 2.33 7.55
CA MET A 246 -13.39 2.81 7.58
C MET A 246 -13.32 4.29 7.19
N LEU A 247 -13.57 5.16 8.18
CA LEU A 247 -13.49 6.61 8.08
C LEU A 247 -12.08 7.13 8.36
N TYR A 248 -11.52 7.91 7.46
CA TYR A 248 -10.23 8.58 7.68
C TYR A 248 -10.14 9.88 6.88
N TYR A 249 -9.24 10.77 7.28
CA TYR A 249 -8.88 11.96 6.51
C TYR A 249 -7.58 11.72 5.73
N HIS A 250 -7.55 12.04 4.44
CA HIS A 250 -6.37 11.95 3.59
C HIS A 250 -5.89 13.36 3.25
N LYS A 251 -4.81 13.80 3.89
CA LYS A 251 -4.40 15.21 3.93
C LYS A 251 -3.95 15.74 2.58
N SER A 252 -3.17 14.99 1.80
CA SER A 252 -2.76 15.41 0.44
C SER A 252 -3.94 15.65 -0.50
N HIS A 253 -5.09 15.00 -0.25
CA HIS A 253 -6.30 15.17 -1.04
C HIS A 253 -7.36 16.05 -0.36
N GLY A 254 -7.07 16.57 0.84
CA GLY A 254 -7.97 17.46 1.59
C GLY A 254 -9.36 16.88 1.88
N LYS A 255 -9.52 15.55 1.96
CA LYS A 255 -10.84 14.90 2.00
C LYS A 255 -10.97 13.86 3.10
N ASN A 256 -12.19 13.75 3.66
CA ASN A 256 -12.57 12.61 4.49
C ASN A 256 -13.10 11.49 3.58
N VAL A 257 -12.43 10.34 3.60
CA VAL A 257 -12.90 9.12 2.91
C VAL A 257 -14.00 8.48 3.75
N ASN A 258 -15.10 8.09 3.10
CA ASN A 258 -16.29 7.49 3.73
C ASN A 258 -17.07 8.36 4.74
N ALA A 259 -16.84 9.69 4.81
CA ALA A 259 -17.58 10.57 5.72
C ALA A 259 -19.11 10.43 5.60
N LYS A 260 -19.66 10.33 4.38
CA LYS A 260 -21.11 10.22 4.16
C LYS A 260 -21.78 8.97 4.76
N TYR A 261 -21.00 7.97 5.16
CA TYR A 261 -21.49 6.73 5.76
C TYR A 261 -21.36 6.70 7.29
N ASN A 262 -20.83 7.78 7.88
CA ASN A 262 -20.51 7.89 9.30
C ASN A 262 -21.08 9.21 9.88
N GLN A 263 -22.18 9.70 9.29
CA GLN A 263 -22.96 10.84 9.79
C GLN A 263 -24.09 10.36 10.70
#